data_AF-A0A8S2YGL3-F1
#
_entry.id   AF-A0A8S2YGL3-F1
#
_cell.length_a   1.000
_cell.length_b   1.000
_cell.length_c   1.000
_cell.angle_alpha   90.00
_cell.angle_beta   90.00
_cell.angle_gamma   90.00
#
_symmetry.space_group_name_H-M   'P 1'
#
loop_
_entity.id
_entity.type
_entity.pdbx_description
1 polymer ?
#
loop_
_entity_poly.entity_id
_entity_poly.type
_entity_poly.pdbx_seq_one_letter_code
_entity_poly.pdbx_strand_id
1 'polypeptide(L)' 'LGFESQFDVKTGHITLKQKGVTTKHAGELICRVENSAGTIDAPVILDVQSNLI' A
#
# COMPACT_ATOMS: atom_id res chain seq x y z
N LEU A 1 -3.60 10.75 0.31
CA LEU A 1 -2.76 9.78 -0.42
C LEU A 1 -3.60 9.18 -1.52
N GLY A 2 -3.29 9.46 -2.78
CA GLY A 2 -3.99 8.87 -3.92
C GLY A 2 -3.17 7.71 -4.46
N PHE A 3 -3.50 6.49 -4.05
CA PHE A 3 -2.92 5.28 -4.63
C PHE A 3 -3.68 4.91 -5.89
N GLU A 4 -2.95 4.53 -6.94
CA GLU A 4 -3.52 3.76 -8.03
C GLU A 4 -3.62 2.30 -7.59
N SER A 5 -4.78 1.68 -7.72
CA SER A 5 -5.01 0.28 -7.36
C SER A 5 -5.24 -0.59 -8.60
N GLN A 6 -4.58 -1.75 -8.65
CA GLN A 6 -4.85 -2.79 -9.64
C GLN A 6 -5.17 -4.09 -8.93
N PHE A 7 -6.30 -4.71 -9.29
CA PHE A 7 -6.72 -6.00 -8.74
C PHE A 7 -6.66 -7.08 -9.81
N ASP A 8 -5.97 -8.17 -9.53
CA ASP A 8 -5.99 -9.38 -10.33
C ASP A 8 -7.01 -10.37 -9.76
N VAL A 9 -8.16 -10.47 -10.43
CA VAL A 9 -9.26 -11.35 -10.04
C VAL A 9 -8.92 -12.84 -10.13
N LYS A 10 -7.86 -13.23 -10.85
CA LYS A 10 -7.46 -14.65 -10.98
C LYS A 10 -6.60 -15.12 -9.81
N THR A 11 -5.72 -14.25 -9.33
CA THR A 11 -4.78 -14.55 -8.23
C THR A 11 -5.23 -13.98 -6.90
N GLY A 12 -6.19 -13.05 -6.89
CA GLY A 12 -6.61 -12.31 -5.70
C GLY A 12 -5.60 -11.25 -5.26
N HIS A 13 -4.58 -10.96 -6.08
CA HIS A 13 -3.54 -9.99 -5.73
C HIS A 13 -4.02 -8.54 -5.95
N ILE A 14 -3.80 -7.69 -4.95
CA ILE A 14 -4.00 -6.24 -5.03
C ILE A 14 -2.64 -5.57 -5.06
N THR A 15 -2.41 -4.71 -6.05
CA THR A 15 -1.23 -3.83 -6.11
C THR A 15 -1.66 -2.38 -5.88
N LEU A 16 -0.99 -1.71 -4.94
CA LEU A 16 -1.15 -0.28 -4.68
C LEU A 16 0.10 0.46 -5.14
N LYS A 17 -0.07 1.50 -5.96
CA LYS A 17 1.02 2.32 -6.50
C LYS A 17 0.86 3.78 -6.10
N GLN A 18 1.87 4.31 -5.40
CA GLN A 18 1.97 5.74 -5.07
C GLN A 18 2.93 6.42 -6.04
N LYS A 19 2.47 7.47 -6.74
CA LYS A 19 3.32 8.33 -7.57
C LYS A 19 3.82 9.53 -6.76
N GLY A 20 4.97 10.09 -7.15
CA GLY A 20 5.55 11.28 -6.51
C GLY A 20 5.87 11.06 -5.03
N VAL A 21 6.49 9.92 -4.69
CA VAL A 21 6.86 9.59 -3.31
C VAL A 21 7.84 10.63 -2.77
N THR A 22 7.54 11.18 -1.59
CA THR A 22 8.43 12.08 -0.83
C THR A 22 8.61 11.49 0.57
N THR A 23 9.60 11.96 1.31
CA THR A 23 9.87 11.51 2.69
C THR A 23 8.67 11.68 3.63
N LYS A 24 7.73 12.59 3.31
CA LYS A 24 6.47 12.77 4.06
C LYS A 24 5.52 11.57 3.97
N HIS A 25 5.75 10.65 3.04
CA HIS A 25 4.96 9.44 2.89
C HIS A 25 5.53 8.25 3.67
N ALA A 26 6.70 8.38 4.29
CA ALA A 26 7.25 7.34 5.15
C ALA A 26 6.34 7.09 6.36
N GLY A 27 6.24 5.84 6.79
CA GLY A 27 5.41 5.45 7.93
C GLY A 27 4.79 4.06 7.77
N GLU A 28 3.90 3.74 8.69
CA GLU A 28 3.13 2.48 8.65
C GLU A 28 1.92 2.62 7.71
N LEU A 29 1.77 1.64 6.84
CA LEU A 29 0.60 1.42 6.00
C LEU A 29 -0.05 0.12 6.43
N ILE A 30 -1.39 0.10 6.54
CA ILE A 30 -2.13 -1.13 6.83
C ILE A 30 -2.89 -1.51 5.57
N CYS A 31 -2.52 -2.64 4.97
CA CYS A 31 -3.31 -3.25 3.92
C CYS A 31 -4.43 -4.06 4.58
N ARG A 32 -5.66 -3.57 4.50
CA ARG A 32 -6.84 -4.22 5.07
C ARG A 32 -7.67 -4.86 3.98
N VAL A 33 -7.99 -6.14 4.16
CA VAL A 33 -8.97 -6.86 3.33
C VAL A 33 -10.17 -7.19 4.22
N GLU A 34 -11.37 -6.81 3.77
CA GLU A 34 -12.61 -7.01 4.51
C GLU A 34 -13.68 -7.63 3.60
N ASN A 35 -14.39 -8.63 4.11
CA ASN A 35 -15.57 -9.20 3.50
C ASN A 35 -16.58 -9.63 4.58
N SER A 36 -17.70 -10.24 4.18
CA SER A 36 -18.74 -10.69 5.12
C SER A 36 -18.28 -11.78 6.10
N ALA A 37 -17.16 -12.45 5.85
CA ALA A 37 -16.58 -13.44 6.75
C ALA A 37 -15.60 -12.83 7.78
N GLY A 38 -15.14 -11.59 7.58
CA GLY A 38 -14.29 -10.88 8.53
C GLY A 38 -13.27 -9.94 7.89
N THR A 39 -12.29 -9.55 8.70
CA THR A 39 -11.25 -8.58 8.34
C THR A 39 -9.87 -9.16 8.62
N ILE A 40 -8.92 -8.92 7.71
CA ILE A 40 -7.51 -9.25 7.87
C ILE A 40 -6.68 -7.99 7.61
N ASP A 41 -5.74 -7.72 8.51
CA ASP A 41 -4.79 -6.61 8.41
C ASP A 41 -3.38 -7.14 8.12
N ALA A 42 -2.69 -6.52 7.16
CA ALA A 42 -1.29 -6.75 6.85
C ALA A 42 -0.52 -5.42 6.94
N PRO A 43 0.21 -5.16 8.04
CA PRO A 43 1.00 -3.95 8.19
C PRO A 43 2.24 -3.97 7.29
N VAL A 44 2.59 -2.80 6.76
CA VAL A 44 3.74 -2.56 5.89
C VAL A 44 4.44 -1.29 6.37
N ILE A 45 5.73 -1.39 6.70
CA ILE A 45 6.54 -0.22 7.01
C ILE A 45 7.15 0.32 5.72
N LEU A 46 6.75 1.53 5.34
CA LEU A 46 7.32 2.23 4.19
C LEU A 46 8.47 3.13 4.64
N ASP A 47 9.70 2.71 4.35
CA ASP A 47 10.87 3.58 4.47
C ASP A 47 11.07 4.35 3.16
N VAL A 48 11.11 5.68 3.23
CA VAL A 48 11.32 6.56 2.08
C VAL A 48 12.52 7.44 2.35
N GLN A 49 13.59 7.22 1.59
CA GLN A 49 14.82 7.99 1.70
C GLN A 49 14.88 9.01 0.56
N SER A 50 15.31 10.23 0.90
CA SER A 50 15.69 11.21 -0.12
C SER A 50 17.04 10.78 -0.68
N ASN A 51 17.10 10.37 -1.94
CA ASN A 51 18.37 10.27 -2.64
C ASN A 51 18.91 11.70 -2.79
N LEU A 52 19.86 12.07 -1.93
CA LEU A 52 20.75 13.19 -2.17
C LEU A 52 21.70 12.75 -3.29
N ILE A 53 21.46 13.25 -4.51
CA ILE A 53 22.43 13.23 -5.61
C ILE A 53 23.09 14.60 -5.67
#